data_AF-A0A101N4N2-F1
#
_entry.id   AF-A0A101N4N2-F1
#
_cell.length_a   1.000
_cell.length_b   1.000
_cell.length_c   1.000
_cell.angle_alpha   90.00
_cell.angle_beta   90.00
_cell.angle_gamma   90.00
#
_symmetry.space_group_name_H-M   'P 1'
#
loop_
_entity.id
_entity.type
_entity.pdbx_description
1 polymer ?
#
loop_
_entity_poly.entity_id
_entity_poly.type
_entity_poly.pdbx_seq_one_letter_code
_entity_poly.pdbx_strand_id
1 'polypeptide(L)'
;MVRRTVRLGVLAIVSVVAVTASACSSSKPCAGVGVTSQIGVMFLQQGYTDLAGASYELCAGGKCVKDKLEQEDITRINLPLPDDVDADLGTVRFRVTPKGSGSPEIDASSDVKLTRQSDGCGGGAYSRGLAFTKDGGLTTKIPSRVTAAWRDHLKSLASPSEPS
;
A
#
# COMPACT_ATOMS: atom_id res chain seq x y z
N MET A 1 -20.73 -56.88 73.10
CA MET A 1 -21.31 -56.59 71.77
C MET A 1 -20.19 -56.47 70.76
N VAL A 2 -20.14 -57.39 69.80
CA VAL A 2 -19.18 -57.41 68.69
C VAL A 2 -19.77 -56.58 67.55
N ARG A 3 -19.03 -55.58 67.04
CA ARG A 3 -19.18 -55.14 65.64
C ARG A 3 -17.81 -54.95 65.02
N ARG A 4 -17.73 -55.47 63.81
CA ARG A 4 -16.57 -55.93 63.07
C ARG A 4 -16.30 -54.91 61.96
N THR A 5 -15.03 -54.84 61.54
CA THR A 5 -14.56 -54.45 60.19
C THR A 5 -14.75 -52.96 59.82
N VAL A 6 -13.77 -52.25 59.25
CA VAL A 6 -13.05 -52.57 58.01
C VAL A 6 -11.63 -51.95 58.03
N ARG A 7 -10.63 -52.73 57.60
CA ARG A 7 -9.29 -52.24 57.21
C ARG A 7 -9.34 -51.78 55.74
N LEU A 8 -8.83 -50.58 55.45
CA LEU A 8 -8.42 -50.10 54.11
C LEU A 8 -7.78 -48.71 54.35
N GLY A 9 -6.60 -48.31 53.89
CA GLY A 9 -5.51 -48.93 53.16
C GLY A 9 -4.40 -47.87 53.14
N VAL A 10 -3.15 -48.26 53.41
CA VAL A 10 -1.98 -47.40 53.20
C VAL A 10 -1.57 -47.55 51.74
N LEU A 11 -1.51 -46.44 50.99
CA LEU A 11 -0.52 -46.18 49.93
C LEU A 11 -0.88 -44.90 49.14
N ALA A 12 0.09 -43.96 49.12
CA ALA A 12 0.53 -43.09 48.00
C ALA A 12 -0.53 -42.25 47.25
N ILE A 13 -0.31 -41.01 46.84
CA ILE A 13 0.77 -40.47 46.00
C ILE A 13 0.74 -38.95 46.18
N VAL A 14 1.88 -38.34 46.49
CA VAL A 14 2.10 -36.89 46.37
C VAL A 14 2.04 -36.56 44.88
N SER A 15 0.89 -36.08 44.40
CA SER A 15 0.76 -35.59 43.04
C SER A 15 1.19 -34.14 43.01
N VAL A 16 2.39 -33.95 42.46
CA VAL A 16 3.02 -32.68 42.13
C VAL A 16 2.01 -31.79 41.40
N VAL A 17 1.86 -30.57 41.90
CA VAL A 17 1.10 -29.48 41.27
C VAL A 17 1.65 -29.31 39.85
N ALA A 18 0.92 -29.79 38.85
CA ALA A 18 1.15 -29.41 37.47
C ALA A 18 0.70 -27.95 37.35
N VAL A 19 1.63 -27.04 37.62
CA VAL A 19 1.52 -25.65 37.19
C VAL A 19 1.51 -25.72 35.67
N THR A 20 0.32 -25.76 35.08
CA THR A 20 0.17 -25.41 33.68
C THR A 20 0.59 -23.96 33.60
N ALA A 21 1.85 -23.74 33.21
CA ALA A 21 2.27 -22.46 32.68
C ALA A 21 1.39 -22.23 31.45
N SER A 22 0.24 -21.60 31.66
CA SER A 22 -0.42 -20.85 30.62
C SER A 22 0.64 -19.87 30.13
N ALA A 23 1.29 -20.23 29.04
CA ALA A 23 1.98 -19.29 28.19
C ALA A 23 0.90 -18.33 27.71
N CYS A 24 0.56 -17.37 28.57
CA CYS A 24 -0.06 -16.12 28.18
C CYS A 24 0.97 -15.46 27.27
N SER A 25 0.92 -15.84 26.00
CA SER A 25 1.51 -15.09 24.91
C SER A 25 0.95 -13.68 25.08
N SER A 26 1.73 -12.82 25.69
CA SER A 26 1.43 -11.40 25.77
C SER A 26 1.36 -10.93 24.32
N SER A 27 0.15 -10.79 23.80
CA SER A 27 -0.09 -10.08 22.55
C SER A 27 0.38 -8.65 22.81
N LYS A 28 1.65 -8.38 22.50
CA LYS A 28 2.17 -7.01 22.50
C LYS A 28 1.20 -6.20 21.64
N PRO A 29 0.69 -5.06 22.12
CA PRO A 29 -0.11 -4.18 21.30
C PRO A 29 0.74 -3.80 20.08
N CYS A 30 0.33 -4.27 18.92
CA CYS A 30 1.00 -4.00 17.67
C CYS A 30 0.36 -2.75 17.08
N ALA A 31 1.03 -1.62 17.21
CA ALA A 31 0.55 -0.32 16.76
C ALA A 31 0.79 -0.10 15.25
N GLY A 32 0.57 -1.14 14.43
CA GLY A 32 1.07 -1.29 13.06
C GLY A 32 1.03 -0.04 12.18
N VAL A 33 1.93 0.03 11.22
CA VAL A 33 1.93 1.11 10.23
C VAL A 33 0.75 0.85 9.28
N GLY A 34 -0.23 1.75 9.26
CA GLY A 34 -1.34 1.65 8.32
C GLY A 34 -0.82 1.63 6.88
N VAL A 35 -1.05 0.52 6.19
CA VAL A 35 -0.75 0.38 4.76
C VAL A 35 -2.06 0.25 3.99
N THR A 36 -2.11 0.82 2.79
CA THR A 36 -3.32 0.85 1.96
C THR A 36 -3.02 0.37 0.55
N SER A 37 -3.94 -0.39 -0.03
CA SER A 37 -3.80 -0.94 -1.38
C SER A 37 -4.04 0.16 -2.40
N GLN A 38 -3.09 0.39 -3.31
CA GLN A 38 -3.18 1.50 -4.28
C GLN A 38 -2.24 1.36 -5.49
N ILE A 39 -2.64 1.96 -6.61
CA ILE A 39 -1.73 2.34 -7.69
C ILE A 39 -1.44 3.83 -7.60
N GLY A 40 -0.16 4.20 -7.60
CA GLY A 40 0.27 5.57 -7.78
C GLY A 40 0.84 5.76 -9.19
N VAL A 41 0.45 6.83 -9.88
CA VAL A 41 1.12 7.31 -11.10
C VAL A 41 1.67 8.69 -10.82
N MET A 42 2.93 8.91 -11.20
CA MET A 42 3.56 10.22 -11.13
C MET A 42 4.16 10.60 -12.47
N PHE A 43 4.08 11.88 -12.86
CA PHE A 43 4.69 12.37 -14.09
C PHE A 43 5.04 13.85 -14.03
N LEU A 44 6.00 14.27 -14.85
CA LEU A 44 6.38 15.68 -15.00
C LEU A 44 5.45 16.35 -16.03
N GLN A 45 4.82 17.46 -15.68
CA GLN A 45 4.01 18.22 -16.66
C GLN A 45 4.88 18.98 -17.66
N GLN A 46 6.12 19.31 -17.28
CA GLN A 46 7.04 20.00 -18.17
C GLN A 46 7.30 19.19 -19.46
N GLY A 47 7.20 19.88 -20.59
CA GLY A 47 7.44 19.31 -21.91
C GLY A 47 6.18 18.80 -22.61
N TYR A 48 5.01 18.87 -21.98
CA TYR A 48 3.70 18.68 -22.63
C TYR A 48 3.09 20.03 -23.01
N THR A 49 2.01 20.01 -23.81
CA THR A 49 1.15 21.19 -24.00
C THR A 49 0.61 21.63 -22.64
N ASP A 50 0.16 22.88 -22.50
CA ASP A 50 -0.43 23.36 -21.24
C ASP A 50 -1.49 22.38 -20.69
N LEU A 51 -1.13 21.69 -19.61
CA LEU A 51 -1.95 20.67 -18.96
C LEU A 51 -2.82 21.26 -17.84
N ALA A 52 -2.76 22.57 -17.60
CA ALA A 52 -3.58 23.21 -16.59
C ALA A 52 -5.08 22.98 -16.87
N GLY A 53 -5.76 22.28 -15.97
CA GLY A 53 -7.17 21.91 -16.12
C GLY A 53 -7.45 20.83 -17.17
N ALA A 54 -6.42 20.14 -17.67
CA ALA A 54 -6.58 18.91 -18.45
C ALA A 54 -7.29 17.85 -17.61
N SER A 55 -8.11 17.00 -18.22
CA SER A 55 -8.72 15.87 -17.52
C SER A 55 -7.76 14.69 -17.52
N TYR A 56 -7.73 13.94 -16.42
CA TYR A 56 -7.03 12.68 -16.34
C TYR A 56 -7.96 11.53 -15.98
N GLU A 57 -7.53 10.32 -16.34
CA GLU A 57 -8.14 9.06 -15.97
C GLU A 57 -7.03 8.05 -15.66
N LEU A 58 -7.10 7.44 -14.48
CA LEU A 58 -6.23 6.33 -14.08
C LEU A 58 -7.11 5.13 -13.74
N CYS A 59 -6.95 4.04 -14.48
CA CYS A 59 -7.73 2.82 -14.33
C CYS A 59 -6.85 1.61 -14.06
N ALA A 60 -7.32 0.73 -13.17
CA ALA A 60 -6.74 -0.59 -12.92
C ALA A 60 -7.76 -1.48 -12.20
N GLY A 61 -7.75 -2.79 -12.46
CA GLY A 61 -8.63 -3.75 -11.76
C GLY A 61 -10.14 -3.40 -11.84
N GLY A 62 -10.59 -2.84 -12.97
CA GLY A 62 -11.99 -2.42 -13.16
C GLY A 62 -12.41 -1.17 -12.38
N LYS A 63 -11.48 -0.49 -11.69
CA LYS A 63 -11.69 0.79 -11.01
C LYS A 63 -10.99 1.90 -11.79
N CYS A 64 -11.57 3.10 -11.73
CA CYS A 64 -10.97 4.29 -12.31
C CYS A 64 -11.13 5.47 -11.36
N VAL A 65 -10.11 6.31 -11.28
CA VAL A 65 -10.18 7.66 -10.73
C VAL A 65 -10.07 8.65 -11.88
N LYS A 66 -10.89 9.71 -11.84
CA LYS A 66 -10.90 10.77 -12.84
C LYS A 66 -11.02 12.11 -12.15
N ASP A 67 -10.21 13.07 -12.58
CA ASP A 67 -10.30 14.45 -12.12
C ASP A 67 -9.61 15.37 -13.13
N LYS A 68 -9.34 16.61 -12.73
CA LYS A 68 -8.55 17.58 -13.48
C LYS A 68 -7.15 17.73 -12.88
N LEU A 69 -6.20 18.04 -13.75
CA LEU A 69 -4.85 18.39 -13.36
C LEU A 69 -4.80 19.83 -12.86
N GLU A 70 -4.16 20.01 -11.71
CA GLU A 70 -3.71 21.31 -11.24
C GLU A 70 -2.43 21.71 -12.00
N GLN A 71 -2.06 22.99 -11.90
CA GLN A 71 -0.81 23.47 -12.49
C GLN A 71 0.33 23.22 -11.50
N GLU A 72 1.15 22.21 -11.78
CA GLU A 72 2.24 21.77 -10.92
C GLU A 72 3.39 21.17 -11.76
N ASP A 73 4.61 21.17 -11.22
CA ASP A 73 5.76 20.60 -11.92
C ASP A 73 5.66 19.07 -12.05
N ILE A 74 5.25 18.42 -10.95
CA ILE A 74 5.13 16.96 -10.83
C ILE A 74 3.72 16.64 -10.35
N THR A 75 2.98 15.92 -11.17
CA THR A 75 1.66 15.40 -10.78
C THR A 75 1.75 14.04 -10.15
N ARG A 76 0.99 13.85 -9.07
CA ARG A 76 0.81 12.57 -8.38
C ARG A 76 -0.67 12.19 -8.34
N ILE A 77 -1.00 11.05 -8.91
CA ILE A 77 -2.36 10.52 -8.94
C ILE A 77 -2.37 9.17 -8.25
N ASN A 78 -3.31 8.98 -7.32
CA ASN A 78 -3.50 7.73 -6.62
C ASN A 78 -4.87 7.14 -6.97
N LEU A 79 -4.87 5.87 -7.35
CA LEU A 79 -6.06 5.04 -7.44
C LEU A 79 -6.09 4.12 -6.22
N PRO A 80 -6.98 4.36 -5.25
CA PRO A 80 -7.20 3.42 -4.16
C PRO A 80 -7.78 2.12 -4.72
N LEU A 81 -7.29 1.01 -4.20
CA LEU A 81 -7.75 -0.34 -4.56
C LEU A 81 -8.53 -0.95 -3.39
N PRO A 82 -9.39 -1.95 -3.66
CA PRO A 82 -10.02 -2.75 -2.61
C PRO A 82 -8.99 -3.44 -1.71
N ASP A 83 -9.38 -3.73 -0.46
CA ASP A 83 -8.51 -4.37 0.52
C ASP A 83 -8.20 -5.84 0.16
N ASP A 84 -9.08 -6.50 -0.58
CA ASP A 84 -8.97 -7.91 -1.00
C ASP A 84 -8.21 -8.10 -2.32
N VAL A 85 -7.61 -7.03 -2.86
CA VAL A 85 -6.82 -7.10 -4.09
C VAL A 85 -5.57 -7.97 -3.90
N ASP A 86 -5.23 -8.76 -4.92
CA ASP A 86 -4.03 -9.60 -4.92
C ASP A 86 -2.88 -8.95 -5.72
N ALA A 87 -1.79 -9.70 -5.89
CA ALA A 87 -0.62 -9.21 -6.60
C ALA A 87 -0.85 -8.98 -8.10
N ASP A 88 -1.85 -9.63 -8.70
CA ASP A 88 -2.09 -9.68 -10.14
C ASP A 88 -3.32 -8.83 -10.50
N LEU A 89 -3.16 -7.50 -10.38
CA LEU A 89 -4.18 -6.51 -10.70
C LEU A 89 -4.53 -6.41 -12.20
N GLY A 90 -3.62 -6.85 -13.06
CA GLY A 90 -3.71 -6.73 -14.52
C GLY A 90 -3.16 -5.40 -15.05
N THR A 91 -3.74 -4.92 -16.15
CA THR A 91 -3.27 -3.73 -16.87
C THR A 91 -3.67 -2.45 -16.14
N VAL A 92 -2.71 -1.57 -15.93
CA VAL A 92 -2.94 -0.17 -15.53
C VAL A 92 -2.98 0.68 -16.79
N ARG A 93 -3.98 1.55 -16.89
CA ARG A 93 -4.10 2.55 -17.97
C ARG A 93 -4.11 3.95 -17.39
N PHE A 94 -3.31 4.83 -17.96
CA PHE A 94 -3.25 6.24 -17.63
C PHE A 94 -3.50 7.09 -18.87
N ARG A 95 -4.42 8.04 -18.75
CA ARG A 95 -4.81 8.93 -19.84
C ARG A 95 -4.88 10.38 -19.35
N VAL A 96 -4.38 11.32 -20.15
CA VAL A 96 -4.53 12.77 -19.93
C VAL A 96 -4.99 13.42 -21.22
N THR A 97 -6.04 14.24 -21.12
CA THR A 97 -6.65 14.96 -22.24
C THR A 97 -6.59 16.47 -21.98
N PRO A 98 -5.84 17.24 -22.78
CA PRO A 98 -5.77 18.69 -22.64
C PRO A 98 -7.15 19.35 -22.69
N LYS A 99 -7.29 20.48 -22.00
CA LYS A 99 -8.55 21.23 -21.96
C LYS A 99 -8.97 21.66 -23.37
N GLY A 100 -10.21 21.34 -23.75
CA GLY A 100 -10.74 21.64 -25.08
C GLY A 100 -10.26 20.71 -26.19
N SER A 101 -9.42 19.71 -25.89
CA SER A 101 -9.04 18.66 -26.84
C SER A 101 -10.08 17.54 -26.86
N GLY A 102 -10.33 16.97 -28.04
CA GLY A 102 -11.08 15.72 -28.21
C GLY A 102 -10.21 14.46 -28.18
N SER A 103 -8.89 14.60 -28.05
CA SER A 103 -7.94 13.49 -28.08
C SER A 103 -6.92 13.58 -26.94
N PRO A 104 -6.58 12.43 -26.33
CA PRO A 104 -5.61 12.41 -25.25
C PRO A 104 -4.20 12.71 -25.77
N GLU A 105 -3.45 13.52 -25.01
CA GLU A 105 -2.01 13.72 -25.25
C GLU A 105 -1.19 12.60 -24.61
N ILE A 106 -1.70 12.04 -23.50
CA ILE A 106 -1.15 10.86 -22.86
C ILE A 106 -2.22 9.76 -22.92
N ASP A 107 -1.88 8.61 -23.49
CA ASP A 107 -2.68 7.38 -23.43
C ASP A 107 -1.71 6.20 -23.37
N ALA A 108 -1.42 5.74 -22.14
CA ALA A 108 -0.42 4.72 -21.88
C ALA A 108 -1.01 3.60 -21.04
N SER A 109 -0.53 2.38 -21.27
CA SER A 109 -0.93 1.20 -20.52
C SER A 109 0.29 0.34 -20.18
N SER A 110 0.24 -0.35 -19.05
CA SER A 110 1.32 -1.24 -18.61
C SER A 110 0.76 -2.31 -17.68
N ASP A 111 1.21 -3.55 -17.86
CA ASP A 111 0.90 -4.64 -16.96
C ASP A 111 1.85 -4.60 -15.77
N VAL A 112 1.27 -4.60 -14.57
CA VAL A 112 2.05 -4.43 -13.34
C VAL A 112 1.62 -5.45 -12.30
N LYS A 113 2.61 -6.03 -11.61
CA LYS A 113 2.37 -6.79 -10.39
C LYS A 113 2.39 -5.85 -9.20
N LEU A 114 1.47 -5.96 -8.27
CA LEU A 114 1.53 -5.23 -7.00
C LEU A 114 2.58 -5.82 -6.08
N THR A 115 3.09 -5.00 -5.15
CA THR A 115 4.00 -5.45 -4.10
C THR A 115 3.27 -5.43 -2.77
N ARG A 116 3.34 -6.54 -2.03
CA ARG A 116 2.79 -6.60 -0.67
C ARG A 116 3.65 -5.76 0.26
N GLN A 117 3.02 -4.87 1.00
CA GLN A 117 3.59 -4.14 2.12
C GLN A 117 2.95 -4.68 3.40
N SER A 118 3.75 -4.97 4.42
CA SER A 118 3.24 -5.41 5.72
C SER A 118 3.06 -4.22 6.65
N ASP A 119 2.02 -4.26 7.48
CA ASP A 119 1.81 -3.32 8.59
C ASP A 119 2.66 -3.67 9.85
N GLY A 120 3.37 -4.80 9.83
CA GLY A 120 4.11 -5.33 10.97
C GLY A 120 3.27 -6.08 12.01
N CYS A 121 1.97 -6.23 11.77
CA CYS A 121 0.98 -6.79 12.72
C CYS A 121 0.20 -7.99 12.16
N GLY A 122 0.70 -8.60 11.08
CA GLY A 122 0.05 -9.72 10.40
C GLY A 122 -0.88 -9.29 9.27
N GLY A 123 -1.20 -8.01 9.17
CA GLY A 123 -1.86 -7.41 8.03
C GLY A 123 -0.89 -6.99 6.93
N GLY A 124 -1.45 -6.36 5.91
CA GLY A 124 -0.71 -5.83 4.79
C GLY A 124 -1.62 -5.33 3.68
N ALA A 125 -1.03 -4.62 2.73
CA ALA A 125 -1.71 -4.07 1.57
C ALA A 125 -0.86 -4.28 0.31
N TYR A 126 -1.49 -4.23 -0.85
CA TYR A 126 -0.81 -4.39 -2.13
C TYR A 126 -0.76 -3.05 -2.88
N SER A 127 0.45 -2.60 -3.20
CA SER A 127 0.61 -1.33 -3.90
C SER A 127 1.71 -1.35 -4.94
N ARG A 128 1.60 -0.43 -5.90
CA ARG A 128 2.65 -0.17 -6.89
C ARG A 128 2.65 1.29 -7.31
N GLY A 129 3.84 1.89 -7.30
CA GLY A 129 4.09 3.19 -7.92
C GLY A 129 4.61 3.05 -9.34
N LEU A 130 4.15 3.92 -10.23
CA LEU A 130 4.56 4.04 -11.62
C LEU A 130 4.96 5.48 -11.93
N ALA A 131 5.92 5.62 -12.82
CA ALA A 131 6.24 6.88 -13.47
C ALA A 131 5.69 6.85 -14.90
N PHE A 132 5.11 7.95 -15.37
CA PHE A 132 4.91 8.15 -16.80
C PHE A 132 6.01 9.04 -17.37
N THR A 133 6.62 8.59 -18.46
CA THR A 133 7.65 9.34 -19.19
C THR A 133 7.41 9.21 -20.70
N LYS A 134 7.75 10.25 -21.48
CA LYS A 134 7.55 10.22 -22.95
C LYS A 134 8.24 9.03 -23.61
N ASP A 135 9.47 8.74 -23.20
CA ASP A 135 10.27 7.68 -23.81
C ASP A 135 9.91 6.27 -23.31
N GLY A 136 9.48 6.16 -22.05
CA GLY A 136 9.28 4.88 -21.36
C GLY A 136 7.83 4.48 -21.14
N GLY A 137 6.86 5.33 -21.48
CA GLY A 137 5.45 5.13 -21.14
C GLY A 137 5.25 5.03 -19.63
N LEU A 138 4.28 4.20 -19.22
CA LEU A 138 4.06 3.82 -17.82
C LEU A 138 5.08 2.75 -17.40
N THR A 139 5.94 3.11 -16.45
CA THR A 139 7.07 2.27 -16.04
C THR A 139 7.26 2.26 -14.52
N THR A 140 7.75 1.14 -14.00
CA THR A 140 8.22 1.00 -12.61
C THR A 140 9.65 1.51 -12.43
N LYS A 141 10.37 1.78 -13.52
CA LYS A 141 11.75 2.27 -13.53
C LYS A 141 11.75 3.76 -13.83
N ILE A 142 12.07 4.56 -12.82
CA ILE A 142 12.19 6.01 -12.95
C ILE A 142 13.46 6.28 -13.77
N PRO A 143 13.38 6.98 -14.92
CA PRO A 143 14.58 7.32 -15.66
C PRO A 143 15.53 8.17 -14.81
N SER A 144 16.83 7.87 -14.88
CA SER A 144 17.89 8.51 -14.07
C SER A 144 17.87 10.05 -14.13
N ARG A 145 17.40 10.61 -15.25
CA ARG A 145 17.28 12.06 -15.49
C ARG A 145 16.18 12.71 -14.62
N VAL A 146 15.12 11.96 -14.31
CA VAL A 146 13.99 12.41 -13.47
C VAL A 146 14.26 12.12 -11.99
N THR A 147 15.18 11.20 -11.69
CA THR A 147 15.51 10.76 -10.32
C THR A 147 16.02 11.89 -9.41
N ALA A 148 16.66 12.93 -9.95
CA ALA A 148 17.14 14.06 -9.14
C ALA A 148 15.97 14.93 -8.62
N ALA A 149 15.14 15.44 -9.53
CA ALA A 149 13.92 16.17 -9.19
C ALA A 149 12.99 15.33 -8.27
N TRP A 150 12.91 14.03 -8.55
CA TRP A 150 12.20 13.06 -7.70
C TRP A 150 12.75 13.03 -6.27
N ARG A 151 14.07 12.90 -6.10
CA ARG A 151 14.71 12.77 -4.79
C ARG A 151 14.55 14.04 -3.96
N ASP A 152 14.67 15.20 -4.59
CA ASP A 152 14.57 16.48 -3.91
C ASP A 152 13.14 16.77 -3.44
N HIS A 153 12.14 16.40 -4.25
CA HIS A 153 10.74 16.51 -3.86
C HIS A 153 10.33 15.52 -2.76
N LEU A 154 10.86 14.29 -2.74
CA LEU A 154 10.64 13.39 -1.60
C LEU A 154 11.26 13.92 -0.30
N LYS A 155 12.43 14.56 -0.37
CA LYS A 155 13.06 15.22 0.79
C LYS A 155 12.25 16.43 1.28
N SER A 156 11.65 17.20 0.36
CA SER A 156 10.83 18.36 0.75
C SER A 156 9.56 17.95 1.50
N LEU A 157 8.99 16.78 1.19
CA LEU A 157 7.84 16.22 1.90
C LEU A 157 8.20 15.51 3.21
N ALA A 158 9.43 15.01 3.33
CA ALA A 158 9.92 14.38 4.55
C ALA A 158 10.46 15.39 5.57
N SER A 159 10.62 16.66 5.19
CA SER A 159 11.00 17.73 6.10
C SER A 159 9.77 18.11 6.94
N PRO A 160 9.80 17.92 8.27
CA PRO A 160 8.70 18.35 9.12
C PRO A 160 8.58 19.88 8.98
N SER A 161 7.38 20.38 8.72
CA SER A 161 7.08 21.78 8.97
C SER A 161 7.37 22.03 10.45
N GLU A 162 8.43 22.78 10.77
CA GLU A 162 8.66 23.26 12.13
C GLU A 162 7.42 24.05 12.56
N PRO A 163 6.83 23.75 13.72
CA PRO A 163 5.77 24.59 14.26
C PRO A 163 6.41 25.87 14.82
N SER A 164 6.08 27.01 14.21
CA SER A 164 6.29 28.36 14.79
C SER A 164 5.25 28.67 15.85
#